data_AF-M2XRB8-F1
#
_entry.id   AF-M2XRB8-F1
#
_cell.length_a   1.000
_cell.length_b   1.000
_cell.length_c   1.000
_cell.angle_alpha   90.00
_cell.angle_beta   90.00
_cell.angle_gamma   90.00
#
_symmetry.space_group_name_H-M   'P 1'
#
loop_
_entity.id
_entity.type
_entity.pdbx_description
1 polymer ?
#
loop_
_entity_poly.entity_id
_entity_poly.type
_entity_poly.pdbx_seq_one_letter_code
_entity_poly.pdbx_strand_id
1 'polypeptide(L)'
;MGRKRKRKPGFIGRYFGYVLLPVIVYGWASGNMSAAFILIASSLTLLYMLFAAPSWCMATTRDGNGCRRNSSGLLLGCSLREHKWQKMKMAFRASKWGELFGRFWGNTANSAAAVSAMATTLSALVAAVALATR
;
A
#
# COMPACT_ATOMS: atom_id res chain seq x y z
N MET A 1 -2.39 18.58 -31.44
CA MET A 1 -1.72 18.27 -30.15
C MET A 1 -1.55 16.76 -29.99
N GLY A 2 -0.36 16.22 -30.27
CA GLY A 2 -0.08 14.79 -30.16
C GLY A 2 -0.03 14.32 -28.70
N ARG A 3 -0.88 13.36 -28.32
CA ARG A 3 -0.84 12.71 -27.01
C ARG A 3 0.51 11.99 -26.87
N LYS A 4 1.48 12.55 -26.14
CA LYS A 4 2.70 11.84 -25.77
C LYS A 4 2.30 10.55 -25.05
N ARG A 5 2.55 9.39 -25.67
CA ARG A 5 2.33 8.07 -25.04
C ARG A 5 3.23 8.01 -23.81
N LYS A 6 2.65 8.20 -22.62
CA LYS A 6 3.38 8.01 -21.36
C LYS A 6 3.91 6.58 -21.34
N ARG A 7 5.24 6.41 -21.31
CA ARG A 7 5.88 5.10 -21.16
C ARG A 7 5.32 4.46 -19.90
N LYS A 8 4.74 3.26 -20.03
CA LYS A 8 4.30 2.50 -18.86
C LYS A 8 5.56 2.17 -18.04
N PRO A 9 5.59 2.43 -16.72
CA PRO A 9 6.73 2.05 -15.90
C PRO A 9 6.96 0.54 -16.06
N GLY A 10 8.21 0.13 -16.19
CA GLY A 10 8.58 -1.30 -16.27
C GLY A 10 8.14 -2.06 -15.02
N PHE A 11 8.20 -3.38 -15.06
CA PHE A 11 7.81 -4.26 -13.94
C PHE A 11 8.46 -3.81 -12.61
N ILE A 12 9.75 -3.49 -12.64
CA ILE A 12 10.50 -3.00 -11.47
C ILE A 12 9.92 -1.69 -10.91
N GLY A 13 9.59 -0.73 -11.78
CA GLY A 13 8.96 0.52 -11.37
C GLY A 13 7.55 0.31 -10.81
N ARG A 14 6.88 -0.77 -11.21
CA ARG A 14 5.56 -1.14 -10.70
C ARG A 14 5.62 -1.80 -9.33
N TYR A 15 6.72 -2.49 -8.98
CA TYR A 15 6.91 -3.22 -7.71
C TYR A 15 7.98 -2.59 -6.78
N PHE A 16 8.41 -1.36 -7.06
CA PHE A 16 9.51 -0.71 -6.34
C PHE A 16 9.34 -0.68 -4.81
N GLY A 17 8.14 -0.47 -4.29
CA GLY A 17 7.93 -0.49 -2.84
C GLY A 17 8.11 -1.88 -2.21
N TYR A 18 7.89 -2.97 -2.94
CA TYR A 18 8.22 -4.31 -2.45
C TYR A 18 9.74 -4.55 -2.42
N VAL A 19 10.49 -3.89 -3.30
CA VAL A 19 11.97 -3.93 -3.31
C VAL A 19 12.55 -3.07 -2.18
N LEU A 20 11.88 -1.98 -1.79
CA LEU A 20 12.33 -1.16 -0.66
C LEU A 20 12.26 -1.86 0.69
N LEU A 21 11.29 -2.78 0.88
CA LEU A 21 11.14 -3.54 2.11
C LEU A 21 12.42 -4.26 2.57
N PRO A 22 13.04 -5.14 1.74
CA PRO A 22 14.29 -5.80 2.13
C PRO A 22 15.45 -4.81 2.30
N VAL A 23 15.44 -3.66 1.62
CA VAL A 23 16.44 -2.60 1.83
C VAL A 23 16.31 -1.99 3.22
N ILE A 24 15.09 -1.75 3.71
CA ILE A 24 14.83 -1.26 5.06
C ILE A 24 15.30 -2.30 6.10
N VAL A 25 14.97 -3.57 5.90
CA VAL A 25 15.40 -4.67 6.78
C VAL A 25 16.93 -4.77 6.82
N TYR A 26 17.60 -4.68 5.67
CA TYR A 26 19.05 -4.66 5.58
C TYR A 26 19.67 -3.41 6.23
N GLY A 27 19.02 -2.25 6.10
CA GLY A 27 19.45 -1.01 6.75
C GLY A 27 19.46 -1.12 8.27
N TRP A 28 18.45 -1.76 8.85
CA TRP A 28 18.43 -2.09 10.29
C TRP A 28 19.48 -3.13 10.66
N ALA A 29 19.64 -4.20 9.87
CA ALA A 29 20.58 -5.28 10.16
C ALA A 29 22.05 -4.85 10.05
N SER A 30 22.38 -3.94 9.13
CA SER A 30 23.74 -3.46 8.92
C SER A 30 24.16 -2.35 9.87
N GLY A 31 23.21 -1.67 10.55
CA GLY A 31 23.48 -0.58 11.51
C GLY A 31 24.16 0.66 10.94
N ASN A 32 24.55 0.65 9.67
CA ASN A 32 25.35 1.68 9.00
C ASN A 32 24.50 2.76 8.31
N MET A 33 23.17 2.62 8.30
CA MET A 33 22.27 3.58 7.67
C MET A 33 21.73 4.59 8.67
N SER A 34 21.64 5.85 8.25
CA SER A 34 21.06 6.91 9.08
C SER A 34 19.57 6.65 9.33
N ALA A 35 19.11 6.86 10.56
CA ALA A 35 17.70 6.69 10.91
C ALA A 35 16.77 7.60 10.08
N ALA A 36 17.27 8.76 9.63
CA ALA A 36 16.58 9.63 8.69
C ALA A 36 16.32 8.94 7.33
N PHE A 37 17.29 8.19 6.79
CA PHE A 37 17.10 7.43 5.56
C PHE A 37 16.04 6.34 5.72
N ILE A 38 16.06 5.63 6.84
CA ILE A 38 15.08 4.57 7.16
C ILE A 38 13.66 5.16 7.24
N LEU A 39 13.49 6.34 7.84
CA LEU A 39 12.20 7.04 7.86
C LEU A 39 11.69 7.42 6.47
N ILE A 40 12.55 8.01 5.65
CA ILE A 40 12.18 8.41 4.28
C ILE A 40 11.84 7.16 3.45
N ALA A 41 12.63 6.10 3.54
CA ALA A 41 12.37 4.85 2.85
C ALA A 41 11.05 4.22 3.31
N SER A 42 10.79 4.17 4.62
CA SER A 42 9.57 3.59 5.18
C SER A 42 8.33 4.38 4.80
N SER A 43 8.38 5.72 4.87
CA SER A 43 7.26 6.59 4.46
C SER A 43 6.97 6.49 2.96
N LEU A 44 8.00 6.45 2.11
CA LEU A 44 7.83 6.27 0.67
C LEU A 44 7.21 4.91 0.34
N THR A 45 7.63 3.85 1.05
CA THR A 45 7.07 2.51 0.89
C THR A 45 5.61 2.46 1.33
N LEU A 46 5.27 3.13 2.43
CA LEU A 46 3.88 3.28 2.87
C LEU A 46 3.01 3.96 1.82
N LEU A 47 3.45 5.11 1.30
CA LEU A 47 2.73 5.83 0.25
C LEU A 47 2.55 4.95 -1.00
N TYR A 48 3.59 4.18 -1.36
CA TYR A 48 3.49 3.23 -2.46
C TYR A 48 2.44 2.13 -2.19
N MET A 49 2.43 1.52 -1.00
CA MET A 49 1.44 0.48 -0.66
C MET A 49 0.02 1.04 -0.65
N LEU A 50 -0.12 2.28 -0.21
CA LEU A 50 -1.40 2.96 -0.09
C LEU A 50 -1.99 3.36 -1.46
N PHE A 51 -1.14 3.81 -2.39
CA PHE A 51 -1.61 4.43 -3.63
C PHE A 51 -1.23 3.70 -4.94
N ALA A 52 -0.22 2.83 -4.94
CA ALA A 52 0.36 2.29 -6.17
C ALA A 52 0.45 0.75 -6.21
N ALA A 53 0.41 0.08 -5.06
CA ALA A 53 0.54 -1.39 -5.02
C ALA A 53 -0.55 -2.10 -5.83
N PRO A 54 -0.21 -3.03 -6.73
CA PRO A 54 -1.20 -3.78 -7.49
C PRO A 54 -2.05 -4.63 -6.53
N SER A 55 -3.30 -4.21 -6.33
CA SER A 55 -4.23 -4.79 -5.36
C SER A 55 -5.53 -5.17 -6.08
N TRP A 56 -6.40 -5.94 -5.45
CA TRP A 56 -7.73 -6.22 -5.99
C TRP A 56 -8.76 -5.29 -5.36
N CYS A 57 -9.71 -4.82 -6.18
CA CYS A 57 -10.66 -3.81 -5.75
C CYS A 57 -11.57 -4.28 -4.62
N MET A 58 -12.03 -5.55 -4.61
CA MET A 58 -12.85 -6.14 -3.54
C MET A 58 -14.07 -5.30 -3.11
N ALA A 59 -14.55 -4.42 -3.99
CA ALA A 59 -15.80 -3.71 -3.81
C ALA A 59 -16.95 -4.66 -4.12
N THR A 60 -18.04 -4.55 -3.36
CA THR A 60 -19.25 -5.35 -3.59
C THR A 60 -19.90 -4.91 -4.87
N THR A 61 -20.01 -5.83 -5.83
CA THR A 61 -20.82 -5.62 -7.02
C THR A 61 -22.30 -5.79 -6.69
N ARG A 62 -23.17 -5.51 -7.66
CA ARG A 62 -24.62 -5.57 -7.49
C ARG A 62 -25.11 -6.99 -7.17
N ASP A 63 -24.35 -7.99 -7.62
CA ASP A 63 -24.57 -9.42 -7.39
C ASP A 63 -23.99 -9.93 -6.07
N GLY A 64 -23.57 -9.04 -5.15
CA GLY A 64 -22.95 -9.41 -3.87
C GLY A 64 -21.51 -9.92 -3.95
N ASN A 65 -21.01 -10.23 -5.15
CA ASN A 65 -19.65 -10.70 -5.37
C ASN A 65 -18.58 -9.59 -5.26
N GLY A 66 -17.37 -9.97 -4.85
CA GLY A 66 -16.22 -9.08 -4.80
C GLY A 66 -15.66 -8.74 -6.18
N CYS A 67 -15.46 -7.46 -6.47
CA CYS A 67 -14.91 -7.01 -7.75
C CYS A 67 -13.46 -7.52 -7.95
N ARG A 68 -13.26 -8.36 -8.98
CA ARG A 68 -11.97 -8.94 -9.39
C ARG A 68 -11.10 -8.04 -10.28
N ARG A 69 -11.50 -6.79 -10.53
CA ARG A 69 -10.67 -5.85 -11.30
C ARG A 69 -9.49 -5.34 -10.46
N ASN A 70 -8.36 -5.16 -11.13
CA ASN A 70 -7.13 -4.64 -10.54
C ASN A 70 -7.35 -3.19 -10.06
N SER A 71 -6.90 -2.89 -8.85
CA SER A 71 -6.87 -1.55 -8.24
C SER A 71 -5.44 -1.08 -7.99
N SER A 72 -5.28 0.23 -7.87
CA SER A 72 -4.00 0.87 -7.61
C SER A 72 -3.89 1.20 -6.12
N GLY A 73 -3.21 0.37 -5.34
CA GLY A 73 -2.97 0.59 -3.92
C GLY A 73 -4.12 0.16 -3.01
N LEU A 74 -3.89 0.27 -1.72
CA LEU A 74 -4.85 -0.09 -0.67
C LEU A 74 -6.07 0.86 -0.66
N LEU A 75 -5.83 2.17 -0.81
CA LEU A 75 -6.86 3.20 -0.72
C LEU A 75 -7.54 3.51 -2.05
N LEU A 76 -6.86 3.42 -3.20
CA LEU A 76 -7.57 3.66 -4.46
C LEU A 76 -8.37 2.43 -4.89
N GLY A 77 -9.55 2.71 -5.44
CA GLY A 77 -10.42 1.70 -6.04
C GLY A 77 -10.08 1.40 -7.50
N CYS A 78 -10.87 0.50 -8.08
CA CYS A 78 -10.89 0.21 -9.51
C CYS A 78 -11.14 1.48 -10.36
N SER A 79 -10.99 1.38 -11.68
CA SER A 79 -11.39 2.40 -12.65
C SER A 79 -12.86 2.88 -12.50
N LEU A 80 -13.74 2.07 -11.89
CA LEU A 80 -15.13 2.42 -11.60
C LEU A 80 -15.22 3.41 -10.43
N ARG A 81 -15.84 4.57 -10.67
CA ARG A 81 -16.00 5.64 -9.66
C ARG A 81 -16.84 5.20 -8.47
N GLU A 82 -17.88 4.41 -8.69
CA GLU A 82 -18.78 3.90 -7.63
C GLU A 82 -18.01 3.05 -6.61
N HIS A 83 -17.14 2.16 -7.08
CA HIS A 83 -16.32 1.32 -6.21
C HIS A 83 -15.30 2.14 -5.40
N LYS A 84 -14.82 3.28 -5.93
CA LYS A 84 -13.95 4.20 -5.18
C LYS A 84 -14.69 4.85 -4.02
N TRP A 85 -15.92 5.32 -4.26
CA TRP A 85 -16.77 5.90 -3.22
C TRP A 85 -17.18 4.88 -2.16
N GLN A 86 -17.47 3.64 -2.56
CA GLN A 86 -17.71 2.55 -1.61
C GLN A 86 -16.49 2.29 -0.73
N LYS A 87 -15.29 2.17 -1.31
CA LYS A 87 -14.04 2.01 -0.54
C LYS A 87 -13.79 3.18 0.40
N MET A 88 -13.89 4.42 -0.07
CA MET A 88 -13.72 5.60 0.80
C MET A 88 -14.74 5.60 1.94
N LYS A 89 -16.01 5.33 1.64
CA LYS A 89 -17.05 5.28 2.67
C LYS A 89 -16.79 4.17 3.70
N MET A 90 -16.29 3.01 3.28
CA MET A 90 -15.90 1.93 4.20
C MET A 90 -14.66 2.28 5.03
N ALA A 91 -13.69 3.01 4.47
CA ALA A 91 -12.52 3.49 5.20
C ALA A 91 -12.90 4.50 6.30
N PHE A 92 -13.79 5.46 5.97
CA PHE A 92 -14.24 6.48 6.94
C PHE A 92 -15.25 5.95 7.96
N ARG A 93 -16.03 4.91 7.64
CA ARG A 93 -17.04 4.38 8.54
C ARG A 93 -16.47 3.24 9.38
N ALA A 94 -16.11 3.55 10.63
CA ALA A 94 -15.55 2.60 11.61
C ALA A 94 -16.33 1.28 11.72
N SER A 95 -17.67 1.32 11.63
CA SER A 95 -18.52 0.12 11.69
C SER A 95 -18.33 -0.88 10.54
N LYS A 96 -17.59 -0.50 9.50
CA LYS A 96 -17.27 -1.35 8.34
C LYS A 96 -15.82 -1.82 8.31
N TRP A 97 -15.03 -1.52 9.34
CA TRP A 97 -13.62 -1.92 9.40
C TRP A 97 -13.46 -3.43 9.49
N GLY A 98 -14.31 -4.14 10.24
CA GLY A 98 -14.28 -5.62 10.28
C GLY A 98 -14.54 -6.26 8.91
N GLU A 99 -15.48 -5.69 8.15
CA GLU A 99 -15.78 -6.14 6.79
C GLU A 99 -14.64 -5.79 5.81
N LEU A 100 -13.96 -4.66 6.05
CA LEU A 100 -12.74 -4.26 5.33
C LEU A 100 -11.60 -5.26 5.58
N PHE A 101 -11.34 -5.61 6.85
CA PHE A 101 -10.31 -6.55 7.27
C PHE A 101 -10.55 -7.96 6.71
N GLY A 102 -11.78 -8.46 6.78
CA GLY A 102 -12.14 -9.75 6.19
C GLY A 102 -11.90 -9.79 4.67
N ARG A 103 -12.19 -8.68 3.97
CA ARG A 103 -11.95 -8.54 2.53
C ARG A 103 -10.46 -8.37 2.18
N PHE A 104 -9.64 -7.82 3.09
CA PHE A 104 -8.20 -7.79 2.94
C PHE A 104 -7.58 -9.18 3.04
N TRP A 105 -8.05 -10.01 3.98
CA TRP A 105 -7.51 -11.34 4.21
C TRP A 105 -7.95 -12.39 3.19
N GLY A 106 -9.10 -12.19 2.53
CA GLY A 106 -9.62 -13.09 1.49
C GLY A 106 -8.79 -13.15 0.20
N ASN A 107 -7.70 -12.39 0.06
CA ASN A 107 -6.86 -12.41 -1.13
C ASN A 107 -5.36 -12.18 -0.82
N THR A 108 -4.49 -12.94 -1.46
CA THR A 108 -3.02 -12.94 -1.23
C THR A 108 -2.35 -11.63 -1.65
N ALA A 109 -2.82 -10.98 -2.72
CA ALA A 109 -2.27 -9.70 -3.16
C ALA A 109 -2.62 -8.54 -2.21
N ASN A 110 -3.81 -8.57 -1.60
CA ASN A 110 -4.27 -7.55 -0.67
C ASN A 110 -3.64 -7.71 0.72
N SER A 111 -3.49 -8.95 1.17
CA SER A 111 -2.79 -9.27 2.42
C SER A 111 -1.30 -8.94 2.34
N ALA A 112 -0.61 -9.22 1.22
CA ALA A 112 0.79 -8.81 1.04
C ALA A 112 0.98 -7.29 1.14
N ALA A 113 0.11 -6.50 0.50
CA ALA A 113 0.13 -5.04 0.58
C ALA A 113 -0.20 -4.53 2.01
N ALA A 114 -1.12 -5.19 2.72
CA ALA A 114 -1.48 -4.82 4.08
C ALA A 114 -0.36 -5.14 5.09
N VAL A 115 0.23 -6.34 5.00
CA VAL A 115 1.34 -6.78 5.88
C VAL A 115 2.57 -5.91 5.65
N SER A 116 2.90 -5.62 4.40
CA SER A 116 3.99 -4.70 4.08
C SER A 116 3.74 -3.27 4.59
N ALA A 117 2.50 -2.78 4.50
CA ALA A 117 2.12 -1.50 5.10
C ALA A 117 2.30 -1.53 6.62
N MET A 118 1.85 -2.58 7.32
CA MET A 118 2.07 -2.72 8.77
C MET A 118 3.55 -2.73 9.13
N ALA A 119 4.36 -3.54 8.43
CA ALA A 119 5.79 -3.67 8.65
C ALA A 119 6.54 -2.33 8.46
N THR A 120 6.17 -1.57 7.43
CA THR A 120 6.75 -0.25 7.15
C THR A 120 6.29 0.82 8.13
N THR A 121 5.05 0.74 8.61
CA THR A 121 4.55 1.65 9.67
C THR A 121 5.33 1.43 10.98
N LEU A 122 5.52 0.17 11.37
CA LEU A 122 6.30 -0.18 12.56
C LEU A 122 7.76 0.26 12.40
N SER A 123 8.37 0.00 11.24
CA SER A 123 9.73 0.44 10.95
C SER A 123 9.88 1.96 11.02
N ALA A 124 8.90 2.71 10.50
CA ALA A 124 8.89 4.15 10.58
C ALA A 124 8.75 4.66 12.03
N LEU A 125 7.87 4.05 12.82
CA LEU A 125 7.70 4.40 14.24
C LEU A 125 8.99 4.20 15.03
N VAL A 126 9.64 3.04 14.88
CA VAL A 126 10.91 2.75 15.58
C VAL A 126 12.00 3.72 15.14
N ALA A 127 12.11 4.03 13.85
CA ALA A 127 13.08 5.00 13.36
C ALA A 127 12.79 6.43 13.87
N ALA A 128 11.52 6.82 14.04
CA ALA A 128 11.14 8.11 14.59
C ALA A 128 11.53 8.22 16.07
N VAL A 129 11.24 7.18 16.86
CA VAL A 129 11.67 7.12 18.27
C VAL A 129 13.19 7.12 18.39
N ALA A 130 13.90 6.38 17.53
CA ALA A 130 15.35 6.35 17.50
C ALA A 130 15.98 7.70 17.15
N LEU A 131 15.32 8.54 16.33
CA LEU A 131 15.76 9.91 16.09
C LEU A 131 15.42 10.85 17.25
N ALA A 132 14.30 10.66 17.93
CA ALA A 132 13.88 11.51 19.06
C ALA A 132 14.68 11.24 20.34
N THR A 133 15.33 10.07 20.44
CA THR A 133 16.13 9.65 21.60
C THR A 133 17.65 9.79 21.39
N ARG A 134 18.08 10.25 20.22
CA ARG A 134 19.46 10.62 19.93
C ARG A 134 19.68 12.11 20.13
#